data_AF-A0A0C2GFX9-F1
#
_entry.id   AF-A0A0C2GFX9-F1
#
_cell.length_a   1.000
_cell.length_b   1.000
_cell.length_c   1.000
_cell.angle_alpha   90.00
_cell.angle_beta   90.00
_cell.angle_gamma   90.00
#
_symmetry.space_group_name_H-M   'P 1'
#
loop_
_entity.id
_entity.type
_entity.pdbx_description
1 polymer ?
#
loop_
_entity_poly.entity_id
_entity_poly.type
_entity_poly.pdbx_seq_one_letter_code
_entity_poly.pdbx_strand_id
1 'polypeptide(L)'
;MYERVLDERQIASDIIDAVRSTTDAPLSSCIEAARSCMAVMAPFIHDCSVKVRSRGESFVRIQEAVNSYTVQVDNCYDYRLLSEMKERLTALFKEKYELSFSTEQDDDVLVKYLGMFASCVKKTDPRVSMHLISMDDYQWMDHLINVYQIDQSDPVRLASLRCIVALVDVCSDLITYILNSRLPEVVALQFQSLSTNLSELDLTALKLMTTIYSTEETPPLHHFEFFDTNVFMKLMSHMEQYPLEIMDFVVNFNGLLRETQQNTIIAALRESPCPLLGQLLVKVVNEQTTERRLKLLNDIIAQDVLYKQLFYSNDLNVLSNILARELINSENRTIRSLCMGSICRLAEIGYCNETAREAVQNSDFDDELRLRTLDVIEKTMSSG
;
A
#
# COMPACT_ATOMS: atom_id res chain seq x y z
N MET A 1 -31.14 5.87 47.78
CA MET A 1 -30.38 6.84 46.96
C MET A 1 -29.18 6.06 46.46
N TYR A 2 -29.15 5.66 45.18
CA TYR A 2 -28.00 4.90 44.65
C TYR A 2 -26.82 5.88 44.52
N GLU A 3 -25.77 5.68 45.30
CA GLU A 3 -24.49 6.37 45.07
C GLU A 3 -23.98 5.97 43.69
N ARG A 4 -23.78 6.95 42.81
CA ARG A 4 -23.06 6.72 41.56
C ARG A 4 -21.63 6.37 41.93
N VAL A 5 -21.25 5.10 41.75
CA VAL A 5 -19.86 4.67 41.83
C VAL A 5 -19.10 5.36 40.70
N LEU A 6 -18.00 6.02 41.04
CA LEU A 6 -17.12 6.66 40.07
C LEU A 6 -16.40 5.56 39.28
N ASP A 7 -16.69 5.45 37.98
CA ASP A 7 -15.92 4.66 37.03
C ASP A 7 -15.09 5.60 36.16
N GLU A 8 -13.82 5.77 36.51
CA GLU A 8 -12.95 6.74 35.85
C GLU A 8 -12.65 6.35 34.41
N ARG A 9 -12.63 5.06 34.10
CA ARG A 9 -12.38 4.56 32.75
C ARG A 9 -13.57 4.85 31.85
N GLN A 10 -14.79 4.61 32.34
CA GLN A 10 -16.00 4.96 31.59
C GLN A 10 -16.07 6.47 31.35
N ILE A 11 -15.76 7.29 32.36
CA ILE A 11 -15.76 8.75 32.19
C ILE A 11 -14.70 9.20 31.16
N ALA A 12 -13.50 8.62 31.18
CA ALA A 12 -12.47 8.92 30.19
C ALA A 12 -12.95 8.59 28.76
N SER A 13 -13.58 7.42 28.57
CA SER A 13 -14.21 7.04 27.30
C SER A 13 -15.30 8.03 26.90
N ASP A 14 -16.20 8.40 27.81
CA ASP A 14 -17.31 9.33 27.53
C ASP A 14 -16.81 10.73 27.13
N ILE A 15 -15.72 11.21 27.75
CA ILE A 15 -15.08 12.49 27.38
C ILE A 15 -14.57 12.43 25.95
N ILE A 16 -13.83 11.37 25.60
CA ILE A 16 -13.23 11.23 24.27
C ILE A 16 -14.32 11.02 23.21
N ASP A 17 -15.31 10.18 23.49
CA ASP A 17 -16.47 9.96 22.63
C ASP A 17 -17.25 11.27 22.41
N ALA A 18 -17.42 12.10 23.44
CA ALA A 18 -18.10 13.40 23.32
C ALA A 18 -17.32 14.41 22.46
N VAL A 19 -15.99 14.45 22.61
CA VAL A 19 -15.12 15.28 21.75
C VAL A 19 -15.21 14.78 20.30
N ARG A 20 -15.10 13.46 20.09
CA ARG A 20 -15.16 12.82 18.78
C ARG A 20 -16.50 13.09 18.08
N SER A 21 -17.62 12.87 18.77
CA SER A 21 -18.96 13.05 18.21
C SER A 21 -19.28 14.51 17.88
N THR A 22 -18.68 15.46 18.60
CA THR A 22 -18.94 16.89 18.42
C THR A 22 -18.06 17.51 17.33
N THR A 23 -16.80 17.05 17.22
CA THR A 23 -15.81 17.70 16.35
C THR A 23 -15.59 16.98 15.02
N ASP A 24 -15.92 15.69 14.95
CA ASP A 24 -15.54 14.79 13.85
C ASP A 24 -14.03 14.85 13.52
N ALA A 25 -13.18 15.23 14.49
CA ALA A 25 -11.73 15.20 14.35
C ALA A 25 -11.20 13.75 14.44
N PRO A 26 -10.00 13.44 13.92
CA PRO A 26 -9.36 12.14 14.13
C PRO A 26 -9.30 11.76 15.61
N LEU A 27 -9.48 10.48 15.92
CA LEU A 27 -9.54 9.97 17.28
C LEU A 27 -8.27 10.28 18.07
N SER A 28 -7.09 10.20 17.43
CA SER A 28 -5.81 10.61 18.03
C SER A 28 -5.83 12.07 18.49
N SER A 29 -6.35 12.98 17.66
CA SER A 29 -6.52 14.39 18.00
C SER A 29 -7.55 14.60 19.12
N CYS A 30 -8.62 13.80 19.16
CA CYS A 30 -9.62 13.87 20.23
C CYS A 30 -9.04 13.46 21.59
N ILE A 31 -8.24 12.39 21.60
CA ILE A 31 -7.51 11.93 22.80
C ILE A 31 -6.56 13.04 23.28
N GLU A 32 -5.80 13.65 22.37
CA GLU A 32 -4.86 14.72 22.73
C GLU A 32 -5.56 16.00 23.21
N ALA A 33 -6.68 16.35 22.60
CA ALA A 33 -7.52 17.47 23.05
C ALA A 33 -8.06 17.21 24.46
N ALA A 34 -8.56 16.01 24.75
CA ALA A 34 -9.03 15.64 26.08
C ALA A 34 -7.91 15.73 27.13
N ARG A 35 -6.72 15.22 26.81
CA ARG A 35 -5.53 15.32 27.68
C ARG A 35 -5.14 16.78 27.94
N SER A 36 -5.10 17.60 26.90
CA SER A 36 -4.76 19.01 26.99
C SER A 36 -5.78 19.78 27.85
N CYS A 37 -7.08 19.55 27.64
CA CYS A 37 -8.13 20.16 28.46
C CYS A 37 -7.99 19.79 29.94
N MET A 38 -7.76 18.51 30.24
CA MET A 38 -7.55 18.05 31.62
C MET A 38 -6.31 18.68 32.26
N ALA A 39 -5.21 18.78 31.51
CA ALA A 39 -3.98 19.40 32.00
C ALA A 39 -4.15 20.90 32.31
N VAL A 40 -4.89 21.64 31.48
CA VAL A 40 -5.18 23.06 31.70
C VAL A 40 -6.09 23.27 32.92
N MET A 41 -7.04 22.37 33.14
CA MET A 41 -7.98 22.47 34.27
C MET A 41 -7.37 22.03 35.61
N ALA A 42 -6.36 21.15 35.59
CA ALA A 42 -5.80 20.53 36.78
C ALA A 42 -5.37 21.54 37.87
N PRO A 43 -4.61 22.61 37.59
CA PRO A 43 -4.18 23.55 38.63
C PRO A 43 -5.35 24.21 39.38
N PHE A 44 -6.41 24.58 38.65
CA PHE A 44 -7.56 25.30 39.22
C PHE A 44 -8.46 24.38 40.06
N ILE A 45 -8.52 23.10 39.72
CA ILE A 45 -9.32 22.10 40.45
C ILE A 45 -8.57 21.63 41.71
N HIS A 46 -7.24 21.47 41.61
CA HIS A 46 -6.39 21.17 42.75
C HIS A 46 -6.42 22.27 43.82
N ASP A 47 -6.36 23.55 43.42
CA ASP A 47 -6.40 24.67 44.36
C ASP A 47 -7.76 24.80 45.08
N CYS A 48 -8.86 24.39 44.44
CA CYS A 48 -10.19 24.37 45.07
C CYS A 48 -10.39 23.23 46.08
N SER A 49 -9.54 22.20 46.06
CA SER A 49 -9.71 20.96 46.83
C SER A 49 -9.31 21.06 48.32
N VAL A 50 -8.69 22.16 48.76
CA VAL A 50 -8.30 22.38 50.16
C VAL A 50 -9.51 22.37 51.13
N LYS A 51 -10.73 22.60 50.64
CA LYS A 51 -11.97 22.57 51.44
C LYS A 51 -12.78 21.27 51.36
N VAL A 52 -12.52 20.39 50.39
CA VAL A 52 -13.26 19.12 50.19
C VAL A 52 -12.30 18.07 49.61
N ARG A 53 -11.65 17.28 50.49
CA ARG A 53 -10.62 16.29 50.13
C ARG A 53 -11.06 15.30 49.03
N SER A 54 -12.33 14.92 48.98
CA SER A 54 -12.81 13.88 48.05
C SER A 54 -12.90 14.31 46.58
N ARG A 55 -13.06 15.61 46.27
CA ARG A 55 -13.23 16.07 44.88
C ARG A 55 -11.92 16.18 44.10
N GLY A 56 -10.82 16.53 44.77
CA GLY A 56 -9.50 16.60 44.15
C GLY A 56 -8.99 15.23 43.74
N GLU A 57 -9.21 14.21 44.58
CA GLU A 57 -8.81 12.82 44.29
C GLU A 57 -9.58 12.24 43.10
N SER A 58 -10.88 12.50 42.97
CA SER A 58 -11.66 12.05 41.80
C SER A 58 -11.15 12.64 40.48
N PHE A 59 -10.79 13.93 40.46
CA PHE A 59 -10.30 14.57 39.24
C PHE A 59 -8.95 13.98 38.80
N VAL A 60 -8.02 13.75 39.75
CA VAL A 60 -6.72 13.11 39.45
C VAL A 60 -6.92 11.73 38.84
N ARG A 61 -7.79 10.90 39.42
CA ARG A 61 -8.04 9.56 38.90
C ARG A 61 -8.64 9.57 37.49
N ILE A 62 -9.54 10.52 37.18
CA ILE A 62 -10.07 10.68 35.82
C ILE A 62 -8.97 11.19 34.86
N GLN A 63 -8.15 12.15 35.29
CA GLN A 63 -7.03 12.65 34.49
C GLN A 63 -6.04 11.54 34.16
N GLU A 64 -5.68 10.69 35.14
CA GLU A 64 -4.88 9.49 34.93
C GLU A 64 -5.55 8.53 33.93
N ALA A 65 -6.85 8.28 34.07
CA ALA A 65 -7.60 7.42 33.15
C ALA A 65 -7.63 7.97 31.70
N VAL A 66 -7.76 9.28 31.51
CA VAL A 66 -7.66 9.94 30.19
C VAL A 66 -6.25 9.84 29.63
N ASN A 67 -5.22 10.02 30.46
CA ASN A 67 -3.82 9.90 30.04
C ASN A 67 -3.50 8.46 29.59
N SER A 68 -3.98 7.45 30.32
CA SER A 68 -3.83 6.04 29.99
C SER A 68 -4.93 5.48 29.09
N TYR A 69 -5.71 6.34 28.42
CA TYR A 69 -6.86 5.88 27.64
C TYR A 69 -6.43 4.91 26.53
N THR A 70 -7.18 3.82 26.43
CA THR A 70 -7.08 2.84 25.35
C THR A 70 -8.47 2.63 24.76
N VAL A 71 -8.58 2.68 23.43
CA VAL A 71 -9.85 2.48 22.72
C VAL A 71 -10.44 1.12 23.04
N GLN A 72 -11.69 1.11 23.49
CA GLN A 72 -12.52 -0.09 23.58
C GLN A 72 -13.10 -0.38 22.20
N VAL A 73 -12.54 -1.38 21.53
CA VAL A 73 -12.75 -1.67 20.10
C VAL A 73 -14.21 -1.93 19.73
N ASP A 74 -14.97 -2.55 20.64
CA ASP A 74 -16.36 -2.98 20.49
C ASP A 74 -17.38 -2.05 21.19
N ASN A 75 -16.89 -1.00 21.87
CA ASN A 75 -17.74 -0.15 22.72
C ASN A 75 -17.32 1.34 22.71
N CYS A 76 -16.78 1.83 21.60
CA CYS A 76 -16.52 3.25 21.40
C CYS A 76 -17.54 3.90 20.46
N TYR A 77 -17.54 5.24 20.40
CA TYR A 77 -18.40 5.99 19.48
C TYR A 77 -18.20 5.58 18.02
N ASP A 78 -16.96 5.47 17.57
CA ASP A 78 -16.65 5.15 16.17
C ASP A 78 -17.11 3.73 15.79
N TYR A 79 -17.04 2.76 16.71
CA TYR A 79 -17.58 1.42 16.48
C TYR A 79 -19.09 1.45 16.22
N ARG A 80 -19.84 2.18 17.07
CA ARG A 80 -21.31 2.31 16.92
C ARG A 80 -21.67 3.02 15.61
N LEU A 81 -20.97 4.12 15.31
CA LEU A 81 -21.16 4.88 14.08
C LEU A 81 -20.87 4.06 12.83
N LEU A 82 -19.73 3.37 12.79
CA LEU A 82 -19.36 2.52 11.65
C LEU A 82 -20.30 1.32 11.52
N SER A 83 -20.78 0.74 12.63
CA SER A 83 -21.75 -0.36 12.61
C SER A 83 -23.08 0.07 12.00
N GLU A 84 -23.59 1.25 12.38
CA GLU A 84 -24.81 1.82 11.78
C GLU A 84 -24.64 2.08 10.28
N MET A 85 -23.50 2.66 9.88
CA MET A 85 -23.19 2.86 8.46
C MET A 85 -23.05 1.52 7.71
N LYS A 86 -22.41 0.51 8.32
CA LYS A 86 -22.25 -0.84 7.75
C LYS A 86 -23.61 -1.47 7.47
N GLU A 87 -24.52 -1.43 8.45
CA GLU A 87 -25.88 -1.96 8.32
C GLU A 87 -26.66 -1.24 7.22
N ARG A 88 -26.58 0.10 7.18
CA ARG A 88 -27.23 0.89 6.13
C ARG A 88 -26.69 0.56 4.74
N LEU A 89 -25.37 0.43 4.60
CA LEU A 89 -24.72 0.04 3.35
C LEU A 89 -25.10 -1.39 2.93
N THR A 90 -25.21 -2.33 3.88
CA THR A 90 -25.69 -3.70 3.59
C THR A 90 -27.11 -3.71 3.01
N ALA A 91 -28.00 -2.86 3.53
CA ALA A 91 -29.34 -2.72 2.96
C ALA A 91 -29.28 -2.19 1.51
N LEU A 92 -28.50 -1.14 1.27
CA LEU A 92 -28.32 -0.56 -0.07
C LEU A 92 -27.69 -1.56 -1.06
N PHE A 93 -26.73 -2.38 -0.62
CA PHE A 93 -26.13 -3.43 -1.45
C PHE A 93 -27.17 -4.49 -1.86
N LYS A 94 -28.04 -4.90 -0.93
CA LYS A 94 -29.12 -5.86 -1.23
C LYS A 94 -30.12 -5.29 -2.23
N GLU A 95 -30.53 -4.05 -2.04
CA GLU A 95 -31.40 -3.34 -2.98
C GLU A 95 -30.80 -3.32 -4.39
N LYS A 96 -29.49 -3.06 -4.51
CA LYS A 96 -28.75 -3.12 -5.79
C LYS A 96 -28.75 -4.50 -6.44
N TYR A 97 -28.71 -5.58 -5.67
CA TYR A 97 -28.76 -6.94 -6.24
C TYR A 97 -30.17 -7.36 -6.67
N GLU A 98 -31.19 -6.89 -5.98
CA GLU A 98 -32.59 -7.26 -6.24
C GLU A 98 -33.22 -6.42 -7.36
N LEU A 99 -32.80 -5.15 -7.49
CA LEU A 99 -33.31 -4.23 -8.47
C LEU A 99 -32.40 -4.22 -9.71
N SER A 100 -32.93 -4.69 -10.83
CA SER A 100 -32.23 -4.68 -12.12
C SER A 100 -31.91 -3.28 -12.66
N PHE A 101 -32.50 -2.23 -12.07
CA PHE A 101 -32.22 -0.83 -12.35
C PHE A 101 -32.25 -0.03 -11.05
N SER A 102 -31.15 0.63 -10.69
CA SER A 102 -31.14 1.68 -9.66
C SER A 102 -31.43 3.03 -10.30
N THR A 103 -32.06 3.94 -9.54
CA THR A 103 -32.17 5.34 -9.99
C THR A 103 -30.88 6.10 -9.69
N GLU A 104 -30.60 7.18 -10.42
CA GLU A 104 -29.45 8.05 -10.13
C GLU A 104 -29.46 8.56 -8.67
N GLN A 105 -30.65 8.77 -8.10
CA GLN A 105 -30.80 9.17 -6.71
C GLN A 105 -30.33 8.09 -5.72
N ASP A 106 -30.53 6.81 -6.05
CA ASP A 106 -30.08 5.69 -5.22
C ASP A 106 -28.55 5.58 -5.25
N ASP A 107 -27.95 5.83 -6.42
CA ASP A 107 -26.49 5.87 -6.61
C ASP A 107 -25.86 6.98 -5.76
N ASP A 108 -26.44 8.19 -5.76
CA ASP A 108 -25.95 9.31 -4.95
C ASP A 108 -25.97 9.01 -3.44
N VAL A 109 -27.03 8.33 -2.98
CA VAL A 109 -27.14 7.90 -1.58
C VAL A 109 -26.06 6.88 -1.25
N LEU A 110 -25.86 5.88 -2.10
CA LEU A 110 -24.83 4.86 -1.91
C LEU A 110 -23.42 5.47 -1.90
N VAL A 111 -23.10 6.31 -2.88
CA VAL A 111 -21.82 7.04 -2.97
C VAL A 111 -21.57 7.87 -1.71
N LYS A 112 -22.59 8.58 -1.23
CA LYS A 112 -22.49 9.37 0.00
C LYS A 112 -22.16 8.50 1.22
N TYR A 113 -22.88 7.39 1.43
CA TYR A 113 -22.62 6.51 2.57
C TYR A 113 -21.25 5.83 2.49
N LEU A 114 -20.82 5.39 1.30
CA LEU A 114 -19.48 4.85 1.09
C LEU A 114 -18.39 5.89 1.42
N GLY A 115 -18.59 7.14 0.97
CA GLY A 115 -17.68 8.24 1.29
C GLY A 115 -17.63 8.56 2.79
N MET A 116 -18.78 8.57 3.47
CA MET A 116 -18.86 8.78 4.92
C MET A 116 -18.17 7.65 5.69
N PHE A 117 -18.39 6.39 5.28
CA PHE A 117 -17.75 5.23 5.89
C PHE A 117 -16.22 5.30 5.72
N ALA A 118 -15.73 5.52 4.50
CA ALA A 118 -14.31 5.66 4.20
C ALA A 118 -13.65 6.80 4.98
N SER A 119 -14.34 7.94 5.13
CA SER A 119 -13.88 9.08 5.93
C SER A 119 -13.75 8.72 7.41
N CYS A 120 -14.74 8.01 7.97
CA CYS A 120 -14.73 7.58 9.36
C CYS A 120 -13.61 6.55 9.63
N VAL A 121 -13.41 5.58 8.74
CA VAL A 121 -12.31 4.60 8.80
C VAL A 121 -10.95 5.29 8.92
N LYS A 122 -10.70 6.34 8.12
CA LYS A 122 -9.42 7.09 8.17
C LYS A 122 -9.20 7.89 9.46
N LYS A 123 -10.25 8.11 10.25
CA LYS A 123 -10.21 8.95 11.47
C LYS A 123 -10.23 8.13 12.75
N THR A 124 -10.63 6.86 12.69
CA THR A 124 -10.75 5.98 13.87
C THR A 124 -9.45 5.23 14.19
N ASP A 125 -9.45 4.47 15.28
CA ASP A 125 -8.40 3.49 15.57
C ASP A 125 -8.53 2.30 14.60
N PRO A 126 -7.45 1.89 13.90
CA PRO A 126 -7.49 0.78 12.94
C PRO A 126 -8.11 -0.51 13.49
N ARG A 127 -7.93 -0.78 14.80
CA ARG A 127 -8.46 -1.99 15.44
C ARG A 127 -9.98 -2.02 15.44
N VAL A 128 -10.63 -0.86 15.51
CA VAL A 128 -12.10 -0.73 15.43
C VAL A 128 -12.58 -1.15 14.04
N SER A 129 -11.98 -0.60 12.99
CA SER A 129 -12.33 -0.95 11.61
C SER A 129 -12.04 -2.42 11.31
N MET A 130 -10.87 -2.92 11.71
CA MET A 130 -10.49 -4.31 11.49
C MET A 130 -11.44 -5.28 12.22
N HIS A 131 -11.78 -4.99 13.47
CA HIS A 131 -12.75 -5.79 14.22
C HIS A 131 -14.11 -5.80 13.51
N LEU A 132 -14.63 -4.63 13.15
CA LEU A 132 -15.93 -4.50 12.48
C LEU A 132 -16.03 -5.27 11.16
N ILE A 133 -14.96 -5.25 10.35
CA ILE A 133 -14.94 -5.86 9.02
C ILE A 133 -14.71 -7.38 9.09
N SER A 134 -14.02 -7.87 10.13
CA SER A 134 -13.75 -9.31 10.30
C SER A 134 -14.82 -10.08 11.07
N MET A 135 -15.76 -9.40 11.74
CA MET A 135 -16.80 -10.04 12.57
C MET A 135 -17.68 -11.05 11.82
N ASP A 136 -17.92 -10.84 10.53
CA ASP A 136 -18.76 -11.67 9.67
C ASP A 136 -17.95 -12.47 8.64
N ASP A 137 -16.73 -12.87 9.00
CA ASP A 137 -15.80 -13.59 8.10
C ASP A 137 -15.62 -12.84 6.76
N TYR A 138 -15.50 -11.51 6.86
CA TYR A 138 -15.34 -10.59 5.74
C TYR A 138 -16.48 -10.58 4.71
N GLN A 139 -17.66 -11.14 5.02
CA GLN A 139 -18.81 -11.15 4.09
C GLN A 139 -19.19 -9.75 3.60
N TRP A 140 -19.19 -8.74 4.47
CA TRP A 140 -19.44 -7.37 4.06
C TRP A 140 -18.41 -6.84 3.04
N MET A 141 -17.16 -7.28 3.16
CA MET A 141 -16.10 -6.94 2.21
C MET A 141 -16.38 -7.61 0.85
N ASP A 142 -16.80 -8.87 0.83
CA ASP A 142 -17.25 -9.53 -0.41
C ASP A 142 -18.39 -8.77 -1.10
N HIS A 143 -19.35 -8.25 -0.33
CA HIS A 143 -20.45 -7.45 -0.90
C HIS A 143 -19.94 -6.15 -1.51
N LEU A 144 -19.01 -5.46 -0.85
CA LEU A 144 -18.39 -4.24 -1.36
C LEU A 144 -17.58 -4.50 -2.64
N ILE A 145 -16.84 -5.61 -2.73
CA ILE A 145 -16.13 -6.03 -3.95
C ILE A 145 -17.13 -6.36 -5.07
N ASN A 146 -18.24 -7.04 -4.73
CA ASN A 146 -19.28 -7.37 -5.71
C ASN A 146 -19.92 -6.11 -6.29
N VAL A 147 -20.21 -5.09 -5.47
CA VAL A 147 -20.72 -3.80 -5.97
C VAL A 147 -19.72 -3.16 -6.93
N TYR A 148 -18.44 -3.14 -6.59
CA TYR A 148 -17.40 -2.64 -7.51
C TYR A 148 -17.34 -3.41 -8.84
N GLN A 149 -17.57 -4.72 -8.80
CA GLN A 149 -17.53 -5.60 -9.98
C GLN A 149 -18.73 -5.45 -10.90
N ILE A 150 -19.96 -5.44 -10.36
CA ILE A 150 -21.18 -5.59 -11.18
C ILE A 150 -21.83 -4.25 -11.55
N ASP A 151 -21.60 -3.21 -10.76
CA ASP A 151 -22.27 -1.92 -10.96
C ASP A 151 -21.76 -1.26 -12.24
N GLN A 152 -22.65 -0.59 -12.97
CA GLN A 152 -22.34 0.08 -14.24
C GLN A 152 -22.00 1.56 -14.05
N SER A 153 -22.27 2.11 -12.86
CA SER A 153 -22.07 3.51 -12.50
C SER A 153 -20.64 3.71 -12.00
N ASP A 154 -19.79 4.34 -12.81
CA ASP A 154 -18.41 4.67 -12.42
C ASP A 154 -18.31 5.44 -11.09
N PRO A 155 -19.20 6.39 -10.75
CA PRO A 155 -19.22 7.02 -9.42
C PRO A 155 -19.39 6.02 -8.27
N VAL A 156 -20.29 5.03 -8.41
CA VAL A 156 -20.51 3.97 -7.41
C VAL A 156 -19.29 3.06 -7.32
N ARG A 157 -18.75 2.63 -8.47
CA ARG A 157 -17.55 1.80 -8.52
C ARG A 157 -16.35 2.50 -7.88
N LEU A 158 -16.17 3.79 -8.17
CA LEU A 158 -15.11 4.62 -7.60
C LEU A 158 -15.29 4.82 -6.09
N ALA A 159 -16.50 5.11 -5.62
CA ALA A 159 -16.78 5.23 -4.20
C ALA A 159 -16.53 3.91 -3.45
N SER A 160 -16.91 2.79 -4.06
CA SER A 160 -16.69 1.45 -3.53
C SER A 160 -15.19 1.17 -3.42
N LEU A 161 -14.44 1.39 -4.48
CA LEU A 161 -13.01 1.19 -4.52
C LEU A 161 -12.26 2.11 -3.54
N ARG A 162 -12.65 3.40 -3.43
CA ARG A 162 -12.10 4.32 -2.43
C ARG A 162 -12.38 3.87 -0.99
N CYS A 163 -13.51 3.23 -0.75
CA CYS A 163 -13.81 2.61 0.54
C CYS A 163 -12.85 1.44 0.84
N ILE A 164 -12.59 0.58 -0.15
CA ILE A 164 -11.59 -0.50 -0.04
C ILE A 164 -10.19 0.07 0.23
N VAL A 165 -9.78 1.10 -0.53
CA VAL A 165 -8.49 1.77 -0.33
C VAL A 165 -8.39 2.33 1.09
N ALA A 166 -9.43 3.00 1.58
CA ALA A 166 -9.44 3.54 2.94
C ALA A 166 -9.27 2.44 4.01
N LEU A 167 -9.88 1.28 3.79
CA LEU A 167 -9.73 0.12 4.67
C LEU A 167 -8.32 -0.47 4.61
N VAL A 168 -7.77 -0.69 3.41
CA VAL A 168 -6.42 -1.25 3.23
C VAL A 168 -5.33 -0.31 3.75
N ASP A 169 -5.46 1.00 3.52
CA ASP A 169 -4.52 2.02 4.02
C ASP A 169 -4.45 2.05 5.56
N VAL A 170 -5.55 1.75 6.24
CA VAL A 170 -5.66 1.79 7.70
C VAL A 170 -5.38 0.43 8.34
N CYS A 171 -5.84 -0.66 7.70
CA CYS A 171 -5.76 -2.02 8.21
C CYS A 171 -4.90 -2.89 7.27
N SER A 172 -3.58 -2.90 7.49
CA SER A 172 -2.64 -3.70 6.67
C SER A 172 -2.96 -5.20 6.68
N ASP A 173 -3.53 -5.72 7.76
CA ASP A 173 -3.92 -7.13 7.89
C ASP A 173 -5.01 -7.54 6.89
N LEU A 174 -5.73 -6.58 6.30
CA LEU A 174 -6.68 -6.86 5.21
C LEU A 174 -5.98 -7.25 3.91
N ILE A 175 -4.70 -6.94 3.71
CA ILE A 175 -3.98 -7.27 2.47
C ILE A 175 -4.02 -8.79 2.23
N THR A 176 -3.81 -9.62 3.26
CA THR A 176 -3.92 -11.08 3.16
C THR A 176 -5.29 -11.52 2.68
N TYR A 177 -6.36 -10.93 3.22
CA TYR A 177 -7.72 -11.23 2.76
C TYR A 177 -7.92 -10.80 1.30
N ILE A 178 -7.55 -9.57 0.96
CA ILE A 178 -7.74 -9.02 -0.39
C ILE A 178 -6.96 -9.83 -1.43
N LEU A 179 -5.74 -10.28 -1.11
CA LEU A 179 -4.96 -11.17 -1.96
C LEU A 179 -5.66 -12.49 -2.27
N ASN A 180 -6.49 -13.00 -1.35
CA ASN A 180 -7.24 -14.24 -1.53
C ASN A 180 -8.69 -14.00 -1.99
N SER A 181 -9.09 -12.74 -2.15
CA SER A 181 -10.40 -12.35 -2.66
C SER A 181 -10.42 -12.33 -4.19
N ARG A 182 -11.60 -12.10 -4.77
CA ARG A 182 -11.76 -11.89 -6.22
C ARG A 182 -11.30 -10.51 -6.71
N LEU A 183 -10.97 -9.57 -5.81
CA LEU A 183 -10.69 -8.19 -6.19
C LEU A 183 -9.53 -8.05 -7.20
N PRO A 184 -8.39 -8.76 -7.04
CA PRO A 184 -7.29 -8.67 -8.00
C PRO A 184 -7.69 -9.13 -9.41
N GLU A 185 -8.49 -10.19 -9.53
CA GLU A 185 -9.06 -10.65 -10.81
C GLU A 185 -9.96 -9.59 -11.44
N VAL A 186 -10.88 -9.01 -10.65
CA VAL A 186 -11.79 -7.95 -11.12
C VAL A 186 -11.01 -6.74 -11.64
N VAL A 187 -9.96 -6.33 -10.93
CA VAL A 187 -9.11 -5.22 -11.36
C VAL A 187 -8.30 -5.56 -12.61
N ALA A 188 -7.77 -6.79 -12.71
CA ALA A 188 -7.06 -7.23 -13.91
C ALA A 188 -7.96 -7.15 -15.15
N LEU A 189 -9.21 -7.60 -15.05
CA LEU A 189 -10.20 -7.49 -16.12
C LEU A 189 -10.51 -6.03 -16.49
N GLN A 190 -10.60 -5.13 -15.51
CA GLN A 190 -10.72 -3.69 -15.78
C GLN A 190 -9.50 -3.18 -16.56
N PHE A 191 -8.28 -3.60 -16.20
CA PHE A 191 -7.06 -3.21 -16.90
C PHE A 191 -6.99 -3.76 -18.33
N GLN A 192 -7.60 -4.92 -18.59
CA GLN A 192 -7.78 -5.43 -19.95
C GLN A 192 -8.72 -4.57 -20.79
N SER A 193 -9.51 -3.67 -20.20
CA SER A 193 -10.43 -2.77 -20.91
C SER A 193 -10.02 -1.29 -20.84
N LEU A 194 -8.78 -0.98 -20.46
CA LEU A 194 -8.31 0.42 -20.36
C LEU A 194 -8.56 1.20 -21.65
N SER A 195 -9.11 2.41 -21.45
CA SER A 195 -9.30 3.38 -22.52
C SER A 195 -8.01 4.17 -22.76
N THR A 196 -7.97 4.99 -23.83
CA THR A 196 -6.80 5.83 -24.16
C THR A 196 -6.37 6.76 -23.03
N ASN A 197 -7.30 7.17 -22.16
CA ASN A 197 -6.98 7.96 -20.97
C ASN A 197 -7.40 7.19 -19.72
N LEU A 198 -6.51 7.09 -18.74
CA LEU A 198 -6.87 6.49 -17.45
C LEU A 198 -7.84 7.39 -16.70
N SER A 199 -8.96 6.81 -16.29
CA SER A 199 -9.93 7.47 -15.42
C SER A 199 -9.44 7.52 -13.99
N GLU A 200 -10.11 8.31 -13.14
CA GLU A 200 -9.84 8.29 -11.70
C GLU A 200 -10.08 6.90 -11.09
N LEU A 201 -11.02 6.13 -11.64
CA LEU A 201 -11.29 4.75 -11.25
C LEU A 201 -10.08 3.85 -11.53
N ASP A 202 -9.49 3.96 -12.73
CA ASP A 202 -8.32 3.18 -13.13
C ASP A 202 -7.10 3.50 -12.28
N LEU A 203 -6.83 4.78 -12.04
CA LEU A 203 -5.72 5.23 -11.20
C LEU A 203 -5.88 4.79 -9.75
N THR A 204 -7.10 4.85 -9.22
CA THR A 204 -7.40 4.36 -7.87
C THR A 204 -7.17 2.85 -7.77
N ALA A 205 -7.56 2.08 -8.80
CA ALA A 205 -7.35 0.64 -8.86
C ALA A 205 -5.86 0.28 -8.97
N LEU A 206 -5.12 1.01 -9.80
CA LEU A 206 -3.67 0.83 -9.95
C LEU A 206 -2.93 1.09 -8.64
N LYS A 207 -3.30 2.18 -7.95
CA LYS A 207 -2.74 2.48 -6.62
C LYS A 207 -3.06 1.38 -5.61
N LEU A 208 -4.29 0.89 -5.57
CA LEU A 208 -4.69 -0.19 -4.67
C LEU A 208 -3.89 -1.47 -4.94
N MET A 209 -3.79 -1.88 -6.21
CA MET A 209 -3.01 -3.06 -6.59
C MET A 209 -1.52 -2.87 -6.25
N THR A 210 -0.98 -1.68 -6.44
CA THR A 210 0.41 -1.35 -6.05
C THR A 210 0.63 -1.56 -4.55
N THR A 211 -0.31 -1.09 -3.71
CA THR A 211 -0.26 -1.31 -2.26
C THR A 211 -0.37 -2.80 -1.91
N ILE A 212 -1.34 -3.51 -2.48
CA ILE A 212 -1.56 -4.94 -2.20
C ILE A 212 -0.35 -5.77 -2.58
N TYR A 213 0.25 -5.54 -3.76
CA TYR A 213 1.40 -6.29 -4.22
C TYR A 213 2.73 -5.79 -3.67
N SER A 214 2.75 -4.73 -2.84
CA SER A 214 3.94 -4.34 -2.10
C SER A 214 4.26 -5.28 -0.92
N THR A 215 3.32 -6.17 -0.55
CA THR A 215 3.51 -7.19 0.50
C THR A 215 4.53 -8.25 0.11
N GLU A 216 5.16 -8.87 1.11
CA GLU A 216 6.06 -10.02 0.95
C GLU A 216 5.29 -11.37 0.91
N GLU A 217 3.97 -11.34 1.10
CA GLU A 217 3.13 -12.53 0.98
C GLU A 217 3.08 -13.04 -0.47
N THR A 218 3.12 -14.37 -0.65
CA THR A 218 2.98 -14.96 -1.98
C THR A 218 1.51 -14.91 -2.42
N PRO A 219 1.17 -14.23 -3.53
CA PRO A 219 -0.20 -14.22 -4.04
C PRO A 219 -0.60 -15.61 -4.58
N PRO A 220 -1.90 -15.92 -4.61
CA PRO A 220 -2.41 -17.09 -5.33
C PRO A 220 -1.91 -17.16 -6.79
N LEU A 221 -1.59 -18.36 -7.26
CA LEU A 221 -0.97 -18.56 -8.58
C LEU A 221 -1.80 -17.99 -9.74
N HIS A 222 -3.13 -18.01 -9.63
CA HIS A 222 -4.02 -17.50 -10.67
C HIS A 222 -3.89 -15.99 -10.90
N HIS A 223 -3.31 -15.22 -9.95
CA HIS A 223 -3.05 -13.80 -10.18
C HIS A 223 -2.13 -13.58 -11.38
N PHE A 224 -1.15 -14.46 -11.57
CA PHE A 224 -0.21 -14.39 -12.70
C PHE A 224 -0.86 -14.80 -14.03
N GLU A 225 -2.04 -15.43 -14.00
CA GLU A 225 -2.83 -15.73 -15.18
C GLU A 225 -3.70 -14.53 -15.60
N PHE A 226 -4.23 -13.79 -14.63
CA PHE A 226 -5.05 -12.60 -14.90
C PHE A 226 -4.24 -11.35 -15.24
N PHE A 227 -3.13 -11.12 -14.53
CA PHE A 227 -2.15 -10.07 -14.84
C PHE A 227 -1.19 -10.57 -15.92
N ASP A 228 -1.76 -10.75 -17.12
CA ASP A 228 -1.08 -11.29 -18.28
C ASP A 228 -0.25 -10.23 -19.04
N THR A 229 0.38 -10.68 -20.13
CA THR A 229 1.15 -9.83 -21.05
C THR A 229 0.35 -8.62 -21.55
N ASN A 230 -0.93 -8.81 -21.89
CA ASN A 230 -1.78 -7.77 -22.47
C ASN A 230 -2.11 -6.68 -21.44
N VAL A 231 -2.35 -7.04 -20.17
CA VAL A 231 -2.52 -6.07 -19.08
C VAL A 231 -1.30 -5.16 -18.97
N PHE A 232 -0.10 -5.73 -18.94
CA PHE A 232 1.13 -4.93 -18.82
C PHE A 232 1.43 -4.09 -20.07
N MET A 233 1.15 -4.59 -21.27
CA MET A 233 1.26 -3.80 -22.49
C MET A 233 0.34 -2.57 -22.46
N LYS A 234 -0.91 -2.75 -22.02
CA LYS A 234 -1.85 -1.63 -21.88
C LYS A 234 -1.38 -0.62 -20.86
N LEU A 235 -0.99 -1.07 -19.66
CA LEU A 235 -0.45 -0.18 -18.63
C LEU A 235 0.77 0.59 -19.14
N MET A 236 1.74 -0.08 -19.77
CA MET A 236 2.95 0.57 -20.30
C MET A 236 2.66 1.61 -21.39
N SER A 237 1.55 1.48 -22.13
CA SER A 237 1.13 2.49 -23.12
C SER A 237 0.75 3.84 -22.49
N HIS A 238 0.49 3.88 -21.18
CA HIS A 238 0.16 5.08 -20.41
C HIS A 238 1.34 5.67 -19.62
N MET A 239 2.55 5.12 -19.79
CA MET A 239 3.75 5.55 -19.04
C MET A 239 4.13 7.02 -19.24
N GLU A 240 3.80 7.61 -20.39
CA GLU A 240 4.04 9.03 -20.62
C GLU A 240 3.22 9.93 -19.69
N GLN A 241 2.02 9.49 -19.32
CA GLN A 241 1.09 10.25 -18.48
C GLN A 241 1.24 9.93 -16.99
N TYR A 242 1.47 8.65 -16.66
CA TYR A 242 1.50 8.15 -15.27
C TYR A 242 2.75 7.31 -14.98
N PRO A 243 3.96 7.87 -15.17
CA PRO A 243 5.21 7.12 -15.14
C PRO A 243 5.46 6.43 -13.80
N LEU A 244 5.20 7.12 -12.68
CA LEU A 244 5.54 6.60 -11.34
C LEU A 244 4.54 5.54 -10.88
N GLU A 245 3.25 5.76 -11.09
CA GLU A 245 2.19 4.84 -10.71
C GLU A 245 2.35 3.49 -11.42
N ILE A 246 2.66 3.52 -12.72
CA ILE A 246 2.89 2.30 -13.50
C ILE A 246 4.21 1.64 -13.10
N MET A 247 5.28 2.41 -12.91
CA MET A 247 6.58 1.88 -12.48
C MET A 247 6.48 1.16 -11.14
N ASP A 248 5.83 1.77 -10.13
CA ASP A 248 5.70 1.17 -8.80
C ASP A 248 4.88 -0.12 -8.85
N PHE A 249 3.79 -0.15 -9.62
CA PHE A 249 3.02 -1.37 -9.83
C PHE A 249 3.85 -2.47 -10.49
N VAL A 250 4.54 -2.15 -11.61
CA VAL A 250 5.37 -3.10 -12.37
C VAL A 250 6.50 -3.65 -11.49
N VAL A 251 7.20 -2.80 -10.74
CA VAL A 251 8.27 -3.20 -9.83
C VAL A 251 7.73 -4.12 -8.73
N ASN A 252 6.60 -3.74 -8.11
CA ASN A 252 6.03 -4.52 -7.01
C ASN A 252 5.56 -5.89 -7.50
N PHE A 253 4.83 -5.94 -8.61
CA PHE A 253 4.35 -7.20 -9.18
C PHE A 253 5.52 -8.07 -9.68
N ASN A 254 6.52 -7.48 -10.35
CA ASN A 254 7.71 -8.22 -10.77
C ASN A 254 8.43 -8.82 -9.56
N GLY A 255 8.49 -8.11 -8.44
CA GLY A 255 9.05 -8.56 -7.17
C GLY A 255 8.53 -9.93 -6.73
N LEU A 256 7.25 -10.20 -6.95
CA LEU A 256 6.56 -11.42 -6.50
C LEU A 256 6.79 -12.65 -7.38
N LEU A 257 7.24 -12.47 -8.63
CA LEU A 257 7.46 -13.57 -9.57
C LEU A 257 8.59 -14.49 -9.13
N ARG A 258 8.37 -15.80 -9.10
CA ARG A 258 9.43 -16.79 -8.85
C ARG A 258 10.16 -17.14 -10.15
N GLU A 259 11.40 -17.60 -10.06
CA GLU A 259 12.20 -18.00 -11.25
C GLU A 259 11.53 -19.09 -12.10
N THR A 260 10.67 -19.92 -11.50
CA THR A 260 9.92 -20.97 -12.20
C THR A 260 8.71 -20.45 -12.98
N GLN A 261 8.30 -19.20 -12.77
CA GLN A 261 7.12 -18.62 -13.38
C GLN A 261 7.48 -17.84 -14.65
N GLN A 262 6.59 -17.84 -15.63
CA GLN A 262 6.74 -16.98 -16.79
C GLN A 262 6.61 -15.51 -16.37
N ASN A 263 7.62 -14.71 -16.67
CA ASN A 263 7.59 -13.29 -16.39
C ASN A 263 6.77 -12.55 -17.44
N THR A 264 5.50 -12.27 -17.13
CA THR A 264 4.54 -11.60 -18.04
C THR A 264 4.93 -10.16 -18.34
N ILE A 265 5.62 -9.47 -17.41
CA ILE A 265 6.17 -8.13 -17.60
C ILE A 265 7.27 -8.15 -18.67
N ILE A 266 8.21 -9.10 -18.57
CA ILE A 266 9.27 -9.26 -19.57
C ILE A 266 8.69 -9.68 -20.92
N ALA A 267 7.66 -10.54 -20.94
CA ALA A 267 6.95 -10.87 -22.18
C ALA A 267 6.32 -9.62 -22.82
N ALA A 268 5.65 -8.78 -22.03
CA ALA A 268 5.03 -7.54 -22.51
C ALA A 268 6.07 -6.58 -23.09
N LEU A 269 7.21 -6.41 -22.40
CA LEU A 269 8.30 -5.55 -22.87
C LEU A 269 8.98 -6.07 -24.15
N ARG A 270 8.99 -7.38 -24.39
CA ARG A 270 9.49 -7.95 -25.66
C ARG A 270 8.54 -7.69 -26.81
N GLU A 271 7.23 -7.75 -26.58
CA GLU A 271 6.22 -7.49 -27.60
C GLU A 271 6.08 -5.99 -27.90
N SER A 272 6.14 -5.16 -26.87
CA SER A 272 6.09 -3.69 -26.97
C SER A 272 7.14 -3.04 -26.05
N PRO A 273 8.37 -2.85 -26.55
CA PRO A 273 9.43 -2.21 -25.78
C PRO A 273 9.04 -0.78 -25.39
N CYS A 274 9.29 -0.42 -24.12
CA CYS A 274 9.00 0.89 -23.55
C CYS A 274 10.30 1.57 -23.06
N PRO A 275 11.01 2.35 -23.90
CA PRO A 275 12.27 3.01 -23.50
C PRO A 275 12.11 3.96 -22.29
N LEU A 276 10.94 4.57 -22.14
CA LEU A 276 10.62 5.39 -20.97
C LEU A 276 10.69 4.59 -19.67
N LEU A 277 10.34 3.30 -19.70
CA LEU A 277 10.51 2.40 -18.56
C LEU A 277 11.97 2.24 -18.17
N GLY A 278 12.85 2.01 -19.15
CA GLY A 278 14.28 1.85 -18.89
C GLY A 278 14.89 3.11 -18.29
N GLN A 279 14.61 4.27 -18.88
CA GLN A 279 15.07 5.57 -18.36
C GLN A 279 14.58 5.83 -16.93
N LEU A 280 13.30 5.57 -16.68
CA LEU A 280 12.71 5.76 -15.36
C LEU A 280 13.28 4.75 -14.35
N LEU A 281 13.52 3.50 -14.76
CA LEU A 281 14.11 2.48 -13.90
C LEU A 281 15.50 2.90 -13.41
N VAL A 282 16.34 3.46 -14.30
CA VAL A 282 17.65 4.01 -13.93
C VAL A 282 17.51 5.12 -12.88
N LYS A 283 16.54 6.03 -13.09
CA LYS A 283 16.27 7.13 -12.15
C LYS A 283 15.83 6.60 -10.78
N VAL A 284 14.82 5.73 -10.73
CA VAL A 284 14.27 5.26 -9.45
C VAL A 284 15.24 4.34 -8.70
N VAL A 285 16.07 3.56 -9.40
CA VAL A 285 17.17 2.79 -8.78
C VAL A 285 18.20 3.74 -8.15
N ASN A 286 18.57 4.82 -8.85
CA ASN A 286 19.50 5.82 -8.30
C ASN A 286 18.95 6.53 -7.06
N GLU A 287 17.66 6.90 -7.07
CA GLU A 287 16.99 7.60 -5.97
C GLU A 287 16.85 6.70 -4.74
N GLN A 288 16.43 5.46 -4.93
CA GLN A 288 16.31 4.48 -3.85
C GLN A 288 16.45 3.07 -4.42
N THR A 289 17.57 2.42 -4.11
CA THR A 289 17.81 1.04 -4.49
C THR A 289 17.05 0.10 -3.56
N THR A 290 16.17 -0.73 -4.15
CA THR A 290 15.40 -1.75 -3.43
C THR A 290 15.57 -3.11 -4.11
N GLU A 291 15.34 -4.19 -3.36
CA GLU A 291 15.43 -5.56 -3.88
C GLU A 291 14.55 -5.76 -5.12
N ARG A 292 13.31 -5.24 -5.10
CA ARG A 292 12.36 -5.38 -6.22
C ARG A 292 12.80 -4.61 -7.47
N ARG A 293 13.35 -3.41 -7.31
CA ARG A 293 13.88 -2.60 -8.43
C ARG A 293 15.09 -3.28 -9.07
N LEU A 294 16.01 -3.79 -8.25
CA LEU A 294 17.17 -4.54 -8.73
C LEU A 294 16.78 -5.86 -9.38
N LYS A 295 15.75 -6.53 -8.85
CA LYS A 295 15.23 -7.75 -9.45
C LYS A 295 14.65 -7.48 -10.85
N LEU A 296 13.82 -6.46 -11.02
CA LEU A 296 13.31 -6.05 -12.34
C LEU A 296 14.47 -5.70 -13.30
N LEU A 297 15.47 -4.95 -12.81
CA LEU A 297 16.66 -4.64 -13.59
C LEU A 297 17.39 -5.91 -14.06
N ASN A 298 17.62 -6.87 -13.17
CA ASN A 298 18.25 -8.14 -13.49
C ASN A 298 17.44 -8.96 -14.50
N ASP A 299 16.12 -9.02 -14.32
CA ASP A 299 15.22 -9.74 -15.23
C ASP A 299 15.24 -9.16 -16.64
N ILE A 300 15.38 -7.83 -16.77
CA ILE A 300 15.51 -7.14 -18.06
C ILE A 300 16.88 -7.37 -18.70
N ILE A 301 17.98 -7.16 -17.96
CA ILE A 301 19.34 -7.29 -18.51
C ILE A 301 19.62 -8.75 -18.92
N ALA A 302 19.01 -9.72 -18.23
CA ALA A 302 19.09 -11.13 -18.59
C ALA A 302 18.55 -11.47 -19.99
N GLN A 303 17.92 -10.52 -20.69
CA GLN A 303 17.32 -10.72 -21.99
C GLN A 303 18.18 -10.12 -23.12
N ASP A 304 18.73 -10.97 -23.99
CA ASP A 304 19.75 -10.63 -25.01
C ASP A 304 19.49 -9.36 -25.85
N VAL A 305 18.23 -9.12 -26.25
CA VAL A 305 17.87 -8.01 -27.15
C VAL A 305 17.12 -6.90 -26.41
N LEU A 306 16.40 -7.23 -25.35
CA LEU A 306 15.46 -6.31 -24.72
C LEU A 306 16.16 -5.11 -24.09
N TYR A 307 17.29 -5.33 -23.39
CA TYR A 307 17.99 -4.23 -22.73
C TYR A 307 18.42 -3.13 -23.71
N LYS A 308 18.77 -3.49 -24.97
CA LYS A 308 19.14 -2.53 -26.01
C LYS A 308 17.97 -1.68 -26.50
N GLN A 309 16.75 -2.17 -26.34
CA GLN A 309 15.53 -1.46 -26.70
C GLN A 309 15.05 -0.55 -25.56
N LEU A 310 15.39 -0.87 -24.31
CA LEU A 310 14.92 -0.13 -23.14
C LEU A 310 15.93 0.92 -22.63
N PHE A 311 17.23 0.66 -22.77
CA PHE A 311 18.28 1.52 -22.22
C PHE A 311 19.18 2.08 -23.31
N TYR A 312 19.57 3.35 -23.16
CA TYR A 312 20.69 3.89 -23.91
C TYR A 312 22.03 3.40 -23.32
N SER A 313 23.10 3.47 -24.12
CA SER A 313 24.44 3.10 -23.65
C SER A 313 24.89 3.92 -22.43
N ASN A 314 24.51 5.19 -22.37
CA ASN A 314 24.79 6.04 -21.20
C ASN A 314 24.03 5.58 -19.96
N ASP A 315 22.79 5.11 -20.10
CA ASP A 315 21.98 4.63 -18.98
C ASP A 315 22.63 3.39 -18.34
N LEU A 316 23.14 2.46 -19.15
CA LEU A 316 23.84 1.26 -18.69
C LEU A 316 25.15 1.59 -17.96
N ASN A 317 25.90 2.59 -18.45
CA ASN A 317 27.10 3.08 -17.76
C ASN A 317 26.77 3.76 -16.43
N VAL A 318 25.68 4.52 -16.36
CA VAL A 318 25.19 5.13 -15.12
C VAL A 318 24.75 4.06 -14.13
N LEU A 319 24.00 3.05 -14.59
CA LEU A 319 23.62 1.89 -13.78
C LEU A 319 24.84 1.18 -13.19
N SER A 320 25.90 0.94 -13.99
CA SER A 320 27.16 0.36 -13.48
C SER A 320 27.72 1.14 -12.29
N ASN A 321 27.73 2.48 -12.35
CA ASN A 321 28.18 3.33 -11.24
C ASN A 321 27.26 3.24 -10.02
N ILE A 322 25.94 3.25 -10.23
CA ILE A 322 24.96 3.16 -9.15
C ILE A 322 25.12 1.82 -8.42
N LEU A 323 25.19 0.72 -9.17
CA LEU A 323 25.34 -0.62 -8.60
C LEU A 323 26.66 -0.78 -7.84
N ALA A 324 27.76 -0.20 -8.34
CA ALA A 324 29.04 -0.17 -7.64
C ALA A 324 28.94 0.57 -6.29
N ARG A 325 28.27 1.74 -6.29
CA ARG A 325 28.02 2.53 -5.08
C ARG A 325 27.20 1.73 -4.06
N GLU A 326 26.13 1.09 -4.49
CA GLU A 326 25.24 0.34 -3.59
C GLU A 326 25.86 -0.97 -3.08
N LEU A 327 26.67 -1.64 -3.90
CA LEU A 327 27.41 -2.84 -3.49
C LEU A 327 28.34 -2.57 -2.29
N ILE A 328 28.98 -1.39 -2.27
CA ILE A 328 29.90 -0.98 -1.20
C ILE A 328 29.13 -0.48 0.03
N ASN A 329 28.11 0.36 -0.18
CA ASN A 329 27.50 1.12 0.91
C ASN A 329 26.28 0.46 1.55
N SER A 330 25.63 -0.50 0.88
CA SER A 330 24.41 -1.13 1.42
C SER A 330 24.75 -2.11 2.55
N GLU A 331 24.02 -2.02 3.66
CA GLU A 331 24.10 -3.02 4.74
C GLU A 331 23.25 -4.27 4.43
N ASN A 332 22.33 -4.19 3.46
CA ASN A 332 21.45 -5.31 3.12
C ASN A 332 22.17 -6.30 2.19
N ARG A 333 22.38 -7.52 2.70
CA ARG A 333 23.03 -8.63 1.97
C ARG A 333 22.32 -9.00 0.67
N THR A 334 21.00 -8.99 0.63
CA THR A 334 20.23 -9.29 -0.59
C THR A 334 20.44 -8.24 -1.65
N ILE A 335 20.44 -6.95 -1.27
CA ILE A 335 20.77 -5.84 -2.18
C ILE A 335 22.17 -6.00 -2.74
N ARG A 336 23.18 -6.25 -1.89
CA ARG A 336 24.58 -6.47 -2.33
C ARG A 336 24.68 -7.65 -3.30
N SER A 337 24.00 -8.76 -3.02
CA SER A 337 23.94 -9.93 -3.90
C SER A 337 23.32 -9.60 -5.26
N LEU A 338 22.20 -8.87 -5.27
CA LEU A 338 21.54 -8.46 -6.50
C LEU A 338 22.39 -7.48 -7.31
N CYS A 339 23.07 -6.54 -6.65
CA CYS A 339 24.03 -5.63 -7.29
C CYS A 339 25.18 -6.39 -7.94
N MET A 340 25.76 -7.38 -7.25
CA MET A 340 26.82 -8.23 -7.79
C MET A 340 26.34 -8.99 -9.05
N GLY A 341 25.12 -9.55 -8.99
CA GLY A 341 24.47 -10.17 -10.13
C GLY A 341 24.24 -9.20 -11.30
N SER A 342 23.78 -7.98 -11.02
CA SER A 342 23.57 -6.94 -12.03
C SER A 342 24.89 -6.53 -12.69
N ILE A 343 25.95 -6.30 -11.91
CA ILE A 343 27.28 -5.93 -12.41
C ILE A 343 27.84 -7.05 -13.29
N CYS A 344 27.71 -8.31 -12.86
CA CYS A 344 28.14 -9.46 -13.65
C CYS A 344 27.45 -9.48 -15.02
N ARG A 345 26.11 -9.34 -15.05
CA ARG A 345 25.34 -9.34 -16.31
C ARG A 345 25.69 -8.15 -17.19
N LEU A 346 25.84 -6.95 -16.60
CA LEU A 346 26.27 -5.77 -17.32
C LEU A 346 27.67 -5.96 -17.93
N ALA A 347 28.58 -6.62 -17.22
CA ALA A 347 29.90 -6.96 -17.74
C ALA A 347 29.84 -7.94 -18.92
N GLU A 348 28.97 -8.96 -18.88
CA GLU A 348 28.75 -9.91 -19.98
C GLU A 348 28.32 -9.21 -21.27
N ILE A 349 27.54 -8.13 -21.16
CA ILE A 349 27.08 -7.33 -22.31
C ILE A 349 27.98 -6.14 -22.64
N GLY A 350 29.15 -6.03 -22.00
CA GLY A 350 30.17 -5.01 -22.30
C GLY A 350 29.97 -3.65 -21.63
N TYR A 351 29.12 -3.55 -20.61
CA TYR A 351 28.82 -2.32 -19.88
C TYR A 351 29.30 -2.39 -18.42
N CYS A 352 30.61 -2.50 -18.21
CA CYS A 352 31.21 -2.43 -16.87
C CYS A 352 32.35 -1.42 -16.87
N ASN A 353 32.34 -0.50 -15.90
CA ASN A 353 33.36 0.51 -15.77
C ASN A 353 34.36 0.18 -14.65
N GLU A 354 35.47 0.92 -14.62
CA GLU A 354 36.53 0.70 -13.63
C GLU A 354 36.01 0.83 -12.19
N THR A 355 35.09 1.77 -11.94
CA THR A 355 34.45 1.94 -10.62
C THR A 355 33.75 0.65 -10.16
N ALA A 356 33.01 -0.01 -11.05
CA ALA A 356 32.33 -1.27 -10.74
C ALA A 356 33.33 -2.41 -10.54
N ARG A 357 34.39 -2.47 -11.35
CA ARG A 357 35.49 -3.43 -11.14
C ARG A 357 36.14 -3.26 -9.77
N GLU A 358 36.53 -2.04 -9.41
CA GLU A 358 37.14 -1.72 -8.11
C GLU A 358 36.18 -2.04 -6.96
N ALA A 359 34.88 -1.75 -7.12
CA ALA A 359 33.86 -2.07 -6.12
C ALA A 359 33.74 -3.59 -5.89
N VAL A 360 33.73 -4.40 -6.96
CA VAL A 360 33.72 -5.86 -6.83
C VAL A 360 35.03 -6.36 -6.22
N GLN A 361 36.17 -5.85 -6.66
CA GLN A 361 37.48 -6.29 -6.17
C GLN A 361 37.66 -6.05 -4.67
N ASN A 362 37.21 -4.90 -4.18
CA ASN A 362 37.29 -4.49 -2.79
C ASN A 362 36.08 -4.93 -1.96
N SER A 363 35.09 -5.58 -2.58
CA SER A 363 33.92 -6.09 -1.88
C SER A 363 34.34 -7.17 -0.88
N ASP A 364 33.92 -7.02 0.37
CA ASP A 364 34.00 -8.05 1.41
C ASP A 364 32.82 -9.03 1.38
N PHE A 365 31.91 -8.88 0.41
CA PHE A 365 30.70 -9.68 0.27
C PHE A 365 30.89 -10.86 -0.68
N ASP A 366 30.64 -12.06 -0.14
CA ASP A 366 30.60 -13.36 -0.81
C ASP A 366 31.78 -13.61 -1.77
N ASP A 367 32.83 -14.26 -1.25
CA ASP A 367 34.06 -14.51 -2.01
C ASP A 367 33.84 -15.34 -3.28
N GLU A 368 32.92 -16.29 -3.28
CA GLU A 368 32.65 -17.12 -4.46
C GLU A 368 31.99 -16.28 -5.56
N LEU A 369 30.95 -15.53 -5.20
CA LEU A 369 30.25 -14.66 -6.14
C LEU A 369 31.18 -13.55 -6.65
N ARG A 370 31.98 -12.95 -5.78
CA ARG A 370 32.97 -11.94 -6.11
C ARG A 370 33.99 -12.44 -7.12
N LEU A 371 34.61 -13.59 -6.86
CA LEU A 371 35.60 -14.18 -7.77
C LEU A 371 34.99 -14.51 -9.14
N ARG A 372 33.76 -15.04 -9.16
CA ARG A 372 33.03 -15.31 -10.41
C ARG A 372 32.76 -14.02 -11.19
N THR A 373 32.31 -12.96 -10.53
CA THR A 373 32.04 -11.67 -11.19
C THR A 373 33.32 -11.04 -11.72
N LEU A 374 34.45 -11.11 -11.00
CA LEU A 374 35.74 -10.63 -11.48
C LEU A 374 36.22 -11.38 -12.73
N ASP A 375 36.11 -12.71 -12.75
CA ASP A 375 36.49 -13.52 -13.91
C ASP A 375 35.71 -13.12 -15.18
N VAL A 376 34.41 -12.83 -15.03
CA VAL A 376 33.58 -12.32 -16.14
C VAL A 376 34.04 -10.94 -16.61
N ILE A 377 34.27 -10.00 -15.69
CA ILE A 377 34.74 -8.64 -16.01
C ILE A 377 36.09 -8.70 -16.74
N GLU A 378 37.04 -9.51 -16.26
CA GLU A 378 38.37 -9.62 -16.85
C GLU A 378 38.33 -10.22 -18.26
N LYS A 379 37.47 -11.22 -18.49
CA LYS A 379 37.27 -11.82 -19.81
C LYS A 379 36.71 -10.82 -20.81
N THR A 380 35.74 -9.99 -20.42
CA THR A 380 35.14 -9.02 -21.35
C THR A 380 36.01 -7.79 -21.57
N MET A 381 36.75 -7.32 -20.57
CA MET A 381 37.68 -6.18 -20.74
C MET A 381 38.96 -6.53 -21.52
N SER A 382 39.36 -7.80 -21.57
CA SER A 382 40.52 -8.26 -22.35
C SER A 382 40.22 -8.57 -23.82
N SER A 383 38.94 -8.60 -24.19
CA SER A 383 38.47 -8.94 -25.55
C SER A 383 37.88 -7.77 -26.34
N GLY A 384 37.83 -6.57 -25.74
CA GLY A 384 37.58 -5.28 -26.43
C GLY A 384 38.86 -4.49 -26.61
#